data_AF-D2YVN7-F1
#
_entry.id   AF-D2YVN7-F1
#
_cell.length_a   1.000
_cell.length_b   1.000
_cell.length_c   1.000
_cell.angle_alpha   90.00
_cell.angle_beta   90.00
_cell.angle_gamma   90.00
#
_symmetry.space_group_name_H-M   'P 1'
#
loop_
_entity.id
_entity.type
_entity.pdbx_description
1 polymer ?
#
loop_
_entity_poly.entity_id
_entity_poly.type
_entity_poly.pdbx_seq_one_letter_code
_entity_poly.pdbx_strand_id
1 'polypeptide(L)'
;DNHDNQRGGGSNILTYKSHDLYVMAQAFMLAYSYGIPRVMSSFDFNDYNQGAPANQNDEIISPKINEATQLCENGWVCEHRW
;
A
#
# COMPACT_ATOMS: atom_id res chain seq x y z
N ASP A 1 -6.84 1.49 -6.14
CA ASP A 1 -7.05 2.44 -5.02
C ASP A 1 -6.09 3.63 -5.14
N ASN A 2 -6.06 4.52 -4.15
CA ASN A 2 -5.13 5.65 -4.02
C ASN A 2 -5.00 6.07 -2.54
N HIS A 3 -4.22 7.12 -2.25
CA HIS A 3 -3.97 7.58 -0.88
C HIS A 3 -5.21 8.05 -0.10
N ASP A 4 -6.27 8.49 -0.78
CA ASP A 4 -7.50 8.99 -0.15
C ASP A 4 -8.51 7.87 0.06
N ASN A 5 -8.83 7.15 -1.02
CA ASN A 5 -9.92 6.18 -1.04
C ASN A 5 -9.58 4.89 -0.28
N GLN A 6 -8.30 4.60 -0.06
CA GLN A 6 -7.91 3.50 0.84
C GLN A 6 -8.26 3.79 2.31
N ARG A 7 -8.53 5.06 2.66
CA ARG A 7 -8.90 5.50 4.01
C ARG A 7 -10.39 5.81 4.16
N GLY A 8 -11.02 6.33 3.11
CA GLY A 8 -12.41 6.81 3.15
C GLY A 8 -13.35 6.25 2.07
N GLY A 9 -12.89 5.37 1.19
CA GLY A 9 -13.65 4.90 0.02
C GLY A 9 -14.74 3.87 0.32
N GLY A 10 -14.91 3.46 1.58
CA GLY A 10 -15.86 2.42 1.98
C GLY A 10 -15.47 1.01 1.54
N SER A 11 -16.39 0.06 1.68
CA SER A 11 -16.13 -1.38 1.45
C SER A 11 -15.92 -1.78 -0.01
N ASN A 12 -16.14 -0.88 -0.96
CA ASN A 12 -16.08 -1.17 -2.40
C ASN A 12 -14.69 -0.95 -3.00
N ILE A 13 -13.73 -0.45 -2.22
CA ILE A 13 -12.35 -0.21 -2.66
C ILE A 13 -11.46 -1.33 -2.15
N LEU A 14 -10.84 -2.06 -3.07
CA LEU A 14 -9.79 -3.02 -2.74
C LEU A 14 -8.52 -2.27 -2.35
N THR A 15 -7.93 -2.64 -1.22
CA THR A 15 -6.69 -2.07 -0.65
C THR A 15 -5.75 -3.20 -0.19
N TYR A 16 -4.56 -2.89 0.31
CA TYR A 16 -3.69 -3.90 0.92
C TYR A 16 -4.35 -4.72 2.04
N LYS A 17 -5.36 -4.16 2.73
CA LYS A 17 -6.10 -4.86 3.79
C LYS A 17 -6.94 -6.03 3.26
N SER A 18 -7.19 -6.06 1.95
CA SER A 18 -7.86 -7.15 1.23
C SER A 18 -6.86 -7.86 0.31
N HIS A 19 -5.76 -8.36 0.88
CA HIS A 19 -4.53 -8.79 0.17
C HIS A 19 -4.79 -9.59 -1.13
N ASP A 20 -5.43 -10.76 -1.05
CA ASP A 20 -5.57 -11.66 -2.21
C ASP A 20 -6.35 -11.01 -3.37
N LEU A 21 -7.50 -10.40 -3.07
CA LEU A 21 -8.31 -9.72 -4.08
C LEU A 21 -7.59 -8.50 -4.66
N TYR A 22 -6.85 -7.78 -3.82
CA TYR A 22 -6.07 -6.62 -4.23
C TYR A 22 -4.97 -7.01 -5.22
N VAL A 23 -4.18 -8.05 -4.90
CA VAL A 23 -3.13 -8.55 -5.80
C VAL A 23 -3.71 -8.98 -7.14
N MET A 24 -4.85 -9.69 -7.16
CA MET A 24 -5.52 -10.07 -8.41
C MET A 24 -5.98 -8.86 -9.23
N ALA A 25 -6.55 -7.83 -8.59
CA ALA A 25 -6.98 -6.61 -9.27
C ALA A 25 -5.79 -5.83 -9.87
N GLN A 26 -4.68 -5.72 -9.12
CA GLN A 26 -3.46 -5.07 -9.60
C GLN A 26 -2.82 -5.84 -10.75
N ALA A 27 -2.76 -7.18 -10.65
CA ALA A 27 -2.25 -8.03 -11.73
C ALA A 27 -3.08 -7.87 -13.01
N PHE A 28 -4.41 -7.85 -12.90
CA PHE A 28 -5.29 -7.59 -14.04
C PHE A 28 -5.06 -6.20 -14.64
N MET A 29 -5.00 -5.16 -13.81
CA MET A 29 -4.76 -3.78 -14.25
C MET A 29 -3.43 -3.65 -15.02
N LEU A 30 -2.37 -4.35 -14.59
CA LEU A 30 -1.05 -4.31 -15.23
C LEU A 30 -0.98 -5.17 -16.49
N ALA A 31 -1.70 -6.29 -16.54
CA ALA A 31 -1.72 -7.18 -17.71
C ALA A 31 -2.61 -6.65 -18.85
N TYR A 32 -3.61 -5.84 -18.53
CA TYR A 32 -4.55 -5.31 -19.51
C TYR A 32 -4.02 -4.03 -20.17
N SER A 33 -4.10 -3.94 -21.50
CA SER A 33 -3.47 -2.87 -22.29
C SER A 33 -4.27 -1.55 -22.33
N TYR A 34 -4.93 -1.18 -21.23
CA TYR A 34 -5.76 0.01 -21.15
C TYR A 34 -5.16 1.07 -20.24
N GLY A 35 -4.96 2.27 -20.79
CA GLY A 35 -4.49 3.43 -20.03
C GLY A 35 -3.04 3.29 -19.53
N ILE A 36 -2.69 4.10 -18.53
CA ILE A 36 -1.38 4.06 -17.86
C ILE A 36 -1.64 3.67 -16.40
N PRO A 37 -1.31 2.45 -15.98
CA PRO A 37 -1.58 1.99 -14.63
C PRO A 37 -0.73 2.76 -13.61
N ARG A 38 -1.33 3.07 -12.46
CA ARG A 38 -0.62 3.64 -11.30
C ARG A 38 -0.83 2.73 -10.11
N VAL A 39 0.27 2.27 -9.54
CA VAL A 39 0.27 1.39 -8.36
C VAL A 39 0.52 2.24 -7.12
N MET A 40 -0.33 2.07 -6.11
CA MET A 40 -0.13 2.73 -4.81
C MET A 40 0.97 2.01 -4.03
N SER A 41 1.63 2.71 -3.12
CA SER A 41 2.58 2.12 -2.17
C SER A 41 2.42 2.84 -0.84
N SER A 42 1.70 2.19 0.07
CA SER A 42 1.23 2.75 1.33
C SER A 42 2.10 2.31 2.53
N PHE A 43 1.70 2.80 3.71
CA PHE A 43 2.14 2.33 5.01
C PHE A 43 0.93 1.80 5.79
N ASP A 44 1.18 0.95 6.79
CA ASP A 44 0.12 0.36 7.59
C ASP A 44 -0.53 1.42 8.50
N PHE A 45 -1.85 1.42 8.55
CA PHE A 45 -2.62 2.40 9.32
C PHE A 45 -3.92 1.79 9.86
N ASN A 46 -4.33 2.26 11.04
CA ASN A 46 -5.58 1.87 11.68
C ASN A 46 -6.56 3.03 11.85
N ASP A 47 -6.09 4.27 11.70
CA ASP A 47 -6.94 5.48 11.74
C ASP A 47 -6.82 6.30 10.44
N TYR A 48 -7.91 7.00 10.10
CA TYR A 48 -7.98 7.84 8.91
C TYR A 48 -6.91 8.94 8.92
N ASN A 49 -6.66 9.56 10.06
CA ASN A 49 -5.70 10.67 10.24
C ASN A 49 -4.31 10.18 10.67
N GLN A 50 -4.07 8.87 10.73
CA GLN A 50 -2.77 8.34 11.13
C GLN A 50 -1.69 8.70 10.09
N GLY A 51 -0.64 9.36 10.58
CA GLY A 51 0.55 9.70 9.82
C GLY A 51 1.43 8.49 9.48
N ALA A 52 2.45 8.72 8.65
CA ALA A 52 3.43 7.70 8.27
C ALA A 52 4.26 7.26 9.50
N PRO A 53 4.92 6.08 9.44
CA PRO A 53 5.80 5.61 10.50
C PRO A 53 6.88 6.65 10.84
N ALA A 54 6.94 7.07 12.10
CA ALA A 54 7.89 8.06 12.60
C ALA A 54 8.56 7.57 13.89
N ASN A 55 9.78 8.05 14.14
CA ASN A 55 10.49 7.77 15.39
C ASN A 55 10.00 8.67 16.54
N GLN A 56 10.60 8.55 17.73
CA GLN A 56 10.21 9.33 18.91
C GLN A 56 10.42 10.85 18.77
N ASN A 57 11.17 11.29 17.76
CA ASN A 57 11.43 12.69 17.46
C ASN A 57 10.57 13.19 16.27
N ASP A 58 9.52 12.46 15.89
CA ASP A 58 8.63 12.73 14.76
C ASP A 58 9.33 12.71 13.37
N GLU A 59 10.50 12.09 13.26
CA GLU A 59 11.18 11.92 11.97
C GLU A 59 10.64 10.69 11.25
N ILE A 60 10.28 10.84 9.97
CA ILE A 60 9.74 9.75 9.16
C ILE A 60 10.79 8.66 8.96
N ILE A 61 10.43 7.43 9.32
CA ILE A 61 11.27 6.26 9.15
C ILE A 61 11.14 5.80 7.70
N SER A 62 12.28 5.68 7.00
CA SER A 62 12.29 5.24 5.60
C SER A 62 11.89 3.76 5.47
N PRO A 63 11.24 3.38 4.35
CA PRO A 63 10.99 1.99 4.03
C PRO A 63 12.32 1.24 3.88
N LYS A 64 12.34 0.00 4.37
CA LYS A 64 13.46 -0.93 4.19
C LYS A 64 12.93 -2.20 3.57
N ILE A 65 13.63 -2.75 2.58
CA ILE A 65 13.26 -3.99 1.92
C ILE A 65 13.89 -5.14 2.70
N ASN A 66 13.09 -6.13 3.07
CA ASN A 66 13.58 -7.39 3.60
C ASN A 66 14.09 -8.25 2.43
N GLU A 67 15.37 -8.61 2.44
CA GLU A 67 15.97 -9.36 1.32
C GLU A 67 15.39 -10.79 1.16
N ALA A 68 14.98 -11.42 2.26
CA ALA A 68 14.46 -12.79 2.24
C ALA A 68 13.01 -12.86 1.75
N THR A 69 12.16 -11.91 2.17
CA THR A 69 10.73 -11.90 1.82
C THR A 69 10.40 -10.96 0.66
N GLN A 70 11.30 -10.04 0.29
CA GLN A 70 11.09 -8.95 -0.67
C GLN A 70 9.97 -7.98 -0.28
N LEU A 71 9.45 -8.08 0.96
CA LEU A 71 8.44 -7.19 1.52
C LEU A 71 9.09 -5.99 2.22
N CYS A 72 8.31 -4.93 2.42
CA CYS A 72 8.77 -3.77 3.17
C CYS A 72 8.65 -3.94 4.69
N GLU A 73 9.58 -3.32 5.39
CA GLU A 73 9.66 -3.23 6.85
C GLU A 73 9.36 -1.79 7.31
N ASN A 74 9.52 -1.52 8.61
CA ASN A 74 9.31 -0.20 9.22
C ASN A 74 7.87 0.33 9.09
N GLY A 75 6.87 -0.56 9.05
CA GLY A 75 5.46 -0.20 8.91
C GLY A 75 5.05 0.20 7.48
N TRP A 76 5.92 0.01 6.50
CA TRP A 76 5.58 0.22 5.09
C TRP A 76 5.01 -1.03 4.46
N VAL A 77 3.96 -0.89 3.65
CA VAL A 77 3.26 -2.02 3.02
C VAL A 77 3.86 -2.35 1.66
N CYS A 78 4.20 -1.33 0.87
CA CYS A 78 4.79 -1.52 -0.46
C CYS A 78 3.97 -2.40 -1.41
N GLU A 79 2.68 -2.11 -1.58
CA GLU A 79 1.68 -2.79 -2.43
C GLU A 79 2.13 -3.20 -3.85
N HIS A 80 3.14 -2.55 -4.43
CA HIS A 80 3.82 -2.98 -5.66
C HIS A 80 4.72 -4.24 -5.53
N ARG A 81 4.90 -4.79 -4.32
CA ARG A 81 5.73 -5.96 -4.01
C ARG A 81 4.87 -7.01 -3.33
N TRP A 82 4.71 -8.16 -3.96
CA TRP A 82 3.90 -9.29 -3.53
C TRP A 82 4.51 -10.58 -4.09
#